data_AF-A0A437DH99-F1
#
_entry.id   AF-A0A437DH99-F1
#
_cell.length_a   1.000
_cell.length_b   1.000
_cell.length_c   1.000
_cell.angle_alpha   90.00
_cell.angle_beta   90.00
_cell.angle_gamma   90.00
#
_symmetry.space_group_name_H-M   'P 1'
#
loop_
_entity.id
_entity.type
_entity.pdbx_description
1 polymer ?
#
loop_
_entity_poly.entity_id
_entity_poly.type
_entity_poly.pdbx_seq_one_letter_code
_entity_poly.pdbx_strand_id
1 'polypeptide(L)'
;MSTLLRSISSSCLVLSHRRAHQQTLGRRHFRVFPALWDQKATRGVPYKDLVVGVPKETAPSERRVALSPAGVQALVKQGFKVQVESGAGDESKFSDQQYRDAGATITDVKGALGSDLVLKVRAPSLSEADLLKPKSTLVSFIYPAQNPELMAKLSERQSNVLAMDQVPRVTIAQGYDALSSMANIAGYKAVVLAANHFGRFFTGRSQQLGKSRLLRSWLLEAEWPV
;
A
#
# COMPACT_ATOMS: atom_id res chain seq x y z
N MET A 1 -15.81 -13.71 21.51
CA MET A 1 -15.76 -12.39 22.17
C MET A 1 -14.85 -12.51 23.39
N SER A 2 -13.56 -12.23 23.22
CA SER A 2 -12.60 -12.24 24.34
C SER A 2 -12.44 -10.80 24.80
N THR A 3 -12.94 -10.51 26.01
CA THR A 3 -12.95 -9.16 26.58
C THR A 3 -11.74 -9.01 27.49
N LEU A 4 -10.75 -8.23 27.05
CA LEU A 4 -9.61 -7.87 27.88
C LEU A 4 -10.05 -6.86 28.95
N LEU A 5 -10.04 -7.28 30.20
CA LEU A 5 -10.34 -6.46 31.37
C LEU A 5 -9.04 -5.80 31.87
N ARG A 6 -8.96 -4.47 31.84
CA ARG A 6 -7.96 -3.72 32.64
C ARG A 6 -8.68 -2.97 33.76
N SER A 7 -8.34 -3.31 34.99
CA SER A 7 -8.79 -2.64 36.21
C SER A 7 -7.83 -1.50 36.54
N ILE A 8 -8.32 -0.25 36.56
CA ILE A 8 -7.56 0.90 37.07
C ILE A 8 -8.20 1.31 38.39
N SER A 9 -7.48 1.10 39.49
CA SER A 9 -7.88 1.54 40.83
C SER A 9 -7.15 2.84 41.17
N SER A 10 -7.87 3.97 41.12
CA SER A 10 -7.37 5.24 41.65
C SER A 10 -7.70 5.35 43.13
N SER A 11 -6.69 5.19 43.99
CA SER A 11 -6.81 5.44 45.43
C SER A 11 -5.76 6.47 45.84
N CYS A 12 -6.21 7.69 46.13
CA CYS A 12 -5.41 8.73 46.73
C CYS A 12 -6.24 9.33 47.87
N LEU A 13 -5.82 9.12 49.13
CA LEU A 13 -6.05 10.02 50.29
C LEU A 13 -5.44 9.45 51.60
N VAL A 14 -4.52 10.27 52.13
CA VAL A 14 -3.95 10.53 53.47
C VAL A 14 -4.50 9.82 54.73
N LEU A 15 -3.56 9.53 55.65
CA LEU A 15 -3.66 8.94 57.01
C LEU A 15 -4.67 9.59 57.98
N SER A 16 -5.35 8.77 58.80
CA SER A 16 -5.42 8.95 60.27
C SER A 16 -5.85 7.66 61.00
N HIS A 17 -5.37 7.50 62.24
CA HIS A 17 -5.56 6.34 63.12
C HIS A 17 -7.00 6.19 63.62
N ARG A 18 -7.63 5.03 63.37
CA ARG A 18 -8.31 4.13 64.35
C ARG A 18 -9.04 3.03 63.56
N ARG A 19 -8.75 1.77 63.90
CA ARG A 19 -9.38 0.58 63.29
C ARG A 19 -10.86 0.56 63.63
N ALA A 20 -11.69 0.83 62.62
CA ALA A 20 -13.04 0.30 62.51
C ALA A 20 -13.14 -0.30 61.10
N HIS A 21 -13.21 -1.63 61.02
CA HIS A 21 -13.34 -2.34 59.75
C HIS A 21 -14.80 -2.19 59.26
N GLN A 22 -15.17 -1.00 58.79
CA GLN A 22 -16.42 -0.81 58.07
C GLN A 22 -16.21 -1.32 56.65
N GLN A 23 -16.82 -2.45 56.32
CA GLN A 23 -16.99 -2.90 54.95
C GLN A 23 -17.86 -1.87 54.22
N THR A 24 -17.23 -0.88 53.59
CA THR A 24 -17.93 -0.04 52.62
C THR A 24 -18.26 -0.91 51.42
N LEU A 25 -19.55 -1.16 51.19
CA LEU A 25 -20.07 -1.71 49.95
C LEU A 25 -19.77 -0.70 48.83
N GLY A 26 -18.54 -0.74 48.31
CA GLY A 26 -18.13 0.07 47.18
C GLY A 26 -18.98 -0.31 45.97
N ARG A 27 -20.02 0.48 45.69
CA ARG A 27 -20.79 0.38 44.44
C ARG A 27 -19.85 0.68 43.27
N ARG A 28 -19.29 -0.38 42.69
CA ARG A 28 -18.56 -0.31 41.41
C ARG A 28 -19.55 0.11 40.34
N HIS A 29 -19.49 1.39 39.97
CA HIS A 29 -20.25 1.87 38.82
C HIS A 29 -19.54 1.40 37.56
N PHE A 30 -20.09 0.37 36.92
CA PHE A 30 -19.72 0.03 35.55
C PHE A 30 -20.39 1.04 34.62
N ARG A 31 -19.64 2.05 34.18
CA ARG A 31 -20.06 2.84 33.01
C ARG A 31 -19.76 2.01 31.77
N VAL A 32 -20.78 1.34 31.24
CA VAL A 32 -20.74 0.86 29.86
C VAL A 32 -20.87 2.11 29.00
N PHE A 33 -19.84 2.47 28.23
CA PHE A 33 -19.96 3.50 27.21
C PHE A 33 -20.74 2.90 26.03
N PRO A 34 -22.03 3.19 25.84
CA PRO A 34 -22.81 2.61 24.74
C PRO A 34 -22.43 3.24 23.39
N ALA A 35 -21.64 4.32 23.44
CA ALA A 35 -21.31 5.20 22.31
C ALA A 35 -20.51 4.55 21.18
N LEU A 36 -20.05 3.30 21.32
CA LEU A 36 -19.41 2.56 20.23
C LEU A 36 -20.40 1.86 19.30
N TRP A 37 -21.68 1.73 19.67
CA TRP A 37 -22.69 1.02 18.87
C TRP A 37 -23.70 1.92 18.18
N ASP A 38 -23.76 3.22 18.53
CA ASP A 38 -24.53 4.20 17.77
C ASP A 38 -23.66 4.94 16.75
N GLN A 39 -22.96 4.15 15.91
CA GLN A 39 -22.49 4.70 14.65
C GLN A 39 -23.62 4.50 13.64
N LYS A 40 -24.41 5.55 13.42
CA LYS A 40 -25.11 5.73 12.14
C LYS A 40 -24.12 5.34 11.06
N ALA A 41 -24.28 4.17 10.45
CA ALA A 41 -23.39 3.69 9.42
C ALA A 41 -23.36 4.79 8.35
N THR A 42 -22.24 5.48 8.22
CA THR A 42 -22.06 6.45 7.15
C THR A 42 -22.29 5.66 5.87
N ARG A 43 -23.32 6.03 5.11
CA ARG A 43 -23.61 5.36 3.84
C ARG A 43 -22.39 5.55 2.96
N GLY A 44 -21.70 4.45 2.65
CA GLY A 44 -20.57 4.48 1.72
C GLY A 44 -21.01 5.04 0.37
N VAL A 45 -20.07 5.66 -0.34
CA VAL A 45 -20.33 6.11 -1.72
C VAL A 45 -20.43 4.87 -2.62
N PRO A 46 -21.48 4.75 -3.45
CA PRO A 46 -21.59 3.65 -4.40
C PRO A 46 -20.42 3.59 -5.39
N TYR A 47 -19.97 2.39 -5.78
CA TYR A 47 -18.82 2.24 -6.68
C TYR A 47 -18.99 2.94 -8.04
N LYS A 48 -20.21 2.96 -8.58
CA LYS A 48 -20.56 3.63 -9.85
C LYS A 48 -20.32 5.14 -9.86
N ASP A 49 -20.27 5.75 -8.68
CA ASP A 49 -20.09 7.19 -8.49
C ASP A 49 -18.62 7.53 -8.23
N LEU A 50 -17.77 6.52 -8.03
CA LEU A 50 -16.34 6.69 -7.80
C LEU A 50 -15.54 6.49 -9.09
N VAL A 51 -14.58 7.38 -9.30
CA VAL A 51 -13.62 7.31 -10.39
C VAL A 51 -12.25 6.91 -9.86
N VAL A 52 -11.65 5.90 -10.48
CA VAL A 52 -10.27 5.46 -10.25
C VAL A 52 -9.39 5.99 -11.37
N GLY A 53 -8.37 6.78 -11.02
CA GLY A 53 -7.41 7.38 -11.94
C GLY A 53 -6.05 6.67 -11.87
N VAL A 54 -5.46 6.41 -13.03
CA VAL A 54 -4.13 5.82 -13.19
C VAL A 54 -3.26 6.80 -14.00
N PRO A 55 -2.53 7.71 -13.34
CA PRO A 55 -1.60 8.61 -14.01
C PRO A 55 -0.36 7.87 -14.50
N LYS A 56 0.34 8.47 -15.46
CA LYS A 56 1.65 8.03 -15.92
C LYS A 56 2.71 8.29 -14.86
N GLU A 57 3.72 7.42 -14.79
CA GLU A 57 4.86 7.66 -13.93
C GLU A 57 5.82 8.69 -14.54
N THR A 58 6.18 9.69 -13.74
CA THR A 58 7.07 10.80 -14.12
C THR A 58 8.49 10.63 -13.60
N ALA A 59 8.71 9.66 -12.70
CA ALA A 59 10.02 9.40 -12.13
C ALA A 59 10.99 8.86 -13.20
N PRO A 60 12.26 9.28 -13.19
CA PRO A 60 13.24 8.84 -14.18
C PRO A 60 13.45 7.33 -14.09
N SER A 61 13.47 6.66 -15.25
CA SER A 61 13.62 5.21 -15.37
C SER A 61 12.51 4.35 -14.74
N GLU A 62 11.39 4.94 -14.31
CA GLU A 62 10.22 4.18 -13.90
C GLU A 62 9.48 3.67 -15.14
N ARG A 63 9.32 2.35 -15.23
CA ARG A 63 8.68 1.69 -16.38
C ARG A 63 7.40 0.97 -16.00
N ARG A 64 7.11 0.86 -14.70
CA ARG A 64 5.91 0.19 -14.19
C ARG A 64 4.71 1.11 -14.30
N VAL A 65 3.53 0.51 -14.29
CA VAL A 65 2.24 1.19 -14.20
C VAL A 65 1.48 0.64 -12.99
N ALA A 66 0.70 1.50 -12.32
CA ALA A 66 0.00 1.11 -11.09
C ALA A 66 -1.10 0.05 -11.32
N LEU A 67 -1.70 0.04 -12.52
CA LEU A 67 -2.78 -0.87 -12.86
C LEU A 67 -2.58 -1.46 -14.26
N SER A 68 -2.62 -2.80 -14.35
CA SER A 68 -2.61 -3.51 -15.63
C SER A 68 -4.02 -3.58 -16.23
N PRO A 69 -4.17 -3.86 -17.55
CA PRO A 69 -5.48 -4.05 -18.17
C PRO A 69 -6.34 -5.12 -17.48
N ALA A 70 -5.73 -6.19 -16.94
CA ALA A 70 -6.45 -7.19 -16.15
C ALA A 70 -6.99 -6.63 -14.82
N GLY A 71 -6.22 -5.75 -14.16
CA GLY A 71 -6.67 -5.04 -12.96
C GLY A 71 -7.82 -4.06 -13.25
N VAL A 72 -7.78 -3.40 -14.41
CA VAL A 72 -8.89 -2.55 -14.89
C VAL A 72 -10.18 -3.35 -15.03
N GLN A 73 -10.12 -4.50 -15.70
CA GLN A 73 -11.30 -5.37 -15.86
C GLN A 73 -11.90 -5.77 -14.51
N ALA A 74 -11.06 -6.08 -13.51
CA ALA A 74 -11.51 -6.41 -12.17
C ALA A 74 -12.23 -5.24 -11.48
N LEU A 75 -11.70 -4.02 -11.58
CA LEU A 75 -12.33 -2.82 -11.00
C LEU A 75 -13.63 -2.44 -11.72
N VAL A 76 -13.64 -2.51 -13.05
CA VAL A 76 -14.85 -2.27 -13.86
C VAL A 76 -15.94 -3.29 -13.51
N LYS A 77 -15.58 -4.57 -13.32
CA LYS A 77 -16.51 -5.62 -12.87
C LYS A 77 -17.10 -5.35 -11.49
N GLN A 78 -16.35 -4.71 -10.59
CA GLN A 78 -16.85 -4.26 -9.28
C GLN A 78 -17.77 -3.03 -9.38
N GLY A 79 -17.75 -2.32 -10.52
CA GLY A 79 -18.61 -1.17 -10.81
C GLY A 79 -17.91 0.19 -10.73
N PHE A 80 -16.58 0.22 -10.60
CA PHE A 80 -15.81 1.48 -10.65
C PHE A 80 -15.68 2.00 -12.08
N LYS A 81 -15.61 3.33 -12.22
CA LYS A 81 -15.18 3.96 -13.47
C LYS A 81 -13.67 4.11 -13.45
N VAL A 82 -12.96 3.60 -14.45
CA VAL A 82 -11.50 3.68 -14.49
C VAL A 82 -11.06 4.64 -15.58
N GLN A 83 -10.21 5.59 -15.22
CA GLN A 83 -9.56 6.53 -16.12
C GLN A 83 -8.05 6.29 -16.11
N VAL A 84 -7.46 6.22 -17.29
CA VAL A 84 -6.02 5.98 -17.45
C VAL A 84 -5.44 7.11 -18.29
N GLU A 85 -4.32 7.68 -17.85
CA GLU A 85 -3.61 8.67 -18.65
C GLU A 85 -3.06 8.03 -19.94
N SER A 86 -3.17 8.73 -21.06
CA SER A 86 -2.61 8.26 -22.34
C SER A 86 -1.11 7.96 -22.23
N GLY A 87 -0.71 6.77 -22.67
CA GLY A 87 0.69 6.33 -22.64
C GLY A 87 1.22 6.02 -21.24
N ALA A 88 0.36 5.85 -20.23
CA ALA A 88 0.77 5.42 -18.89
C ALA A 88 1.37 4.00 -18.87
N GLY A 89 0.90 3.12 -19.77
CA GLY A 89 1.31 1.72 -19.84
C GLY A 89 2.40 1.40 -20.86
N ASP A 90 2.83 2.36 -21.69
CA ASP A 90 3.70 2.09 -22.85
C ASP A 90 5.02 1.41 -22.46
N GLU A 91 5.68 1.92 -21.41
CA GLU A 91 6.92 1.34 -20.86
C GLU A 91 6.72 -0.04 -20.22
N SER A 92 5.50 -0.33 -19.78
CA SER A 92 5.06 -1.64 -19.27
C SER A 92 4.56 -2.58 -20.39
N LYS A 93 4.65 -2.16 -21.66
CA LYS A 93 4.12 -2.89 -22.83
C LYS A 93 2.61 -3.07 -22.82
N PHE A 94 1.88 -2.13 -22.24
CA PHE A 94 0.42 -2.04 -22.32
C PHE A 94 0.02 -0.83 -23.13
N SER A 95 -0.57 -1.06 -24.30
CA SER A 95 -1.07 0.02 -25.17
C SER A 95 -2.37 0.61 -24.63
N ASP A 96 -2.63 1.88 -24.97
CA ASP A 96 -3.90 2.56 -24.67
C ASP A 96 -5.11 1.76 -25.18
N GLN A 97 -4.98 1.04 -26.30
CA GLN A 97 -6.07 0.22 -26.84
C GLN A 97 -6.43 -0.93 -25.89
N GLN A 98 -5.45 -1.60 -25.29
CA GLN A 98 -5.71 -2.66 -24.32
C GLN A 98 -6.44 -2.15 -23.07
N TYR A 99 -6.18 -0.89 -22.67
CA TYR A 99 -6.92 -0.24 -21.60
C TYR A 99 -8.37 0.06 -21.99
N ARG A 100 -8.61 0.55 -23.22
CA ARG A 100 -9.98 0.74 -23.75
C ARG A 100 -10.75 -0.56 -23.84
N ASP A 101 -10.13 -1.61 -24.35
CA ASP A 101 -10.73 -2.94 -24.47
C ASP A 101 -11.06 -3.55 -23.09
N ALA A 102 -10.29 -3.18 -22.06
CA ALA A 102 -10.55 -3.54 -20.67
C ALA A 102 -11.67 -2.72 -20.00
N GLY A 103 -12.20 -1.68 -20.67
CA GLY A 103 -13.29 -0.84 -20.17
C GLY A 103 -12.84 0.44 -19.45
N ALA A 104 -11.57 0.84 -19.57
CA ALA A 104 -11.11 2.15 -19.09
C ALA A 104 -11.32 3.26 -20.13
N THR A 105 -11.48 4.48 -19.63
CA THR A 105 -11.47 5.70 -20.45
C THR A 105 -10.06 6.29 -20.46
N ILE A 106 -9.54 6.61 -21.63
CA ILE A 106 -8.25 7.31 -21.74
C ILE A 106 -8.46 8.81 -21.53
N THR A 107 -7.62 9.42 -20.69
CA THR A 107 -7.72 10.82 -20.29
C THR A 107 -6.33 11.50 -20.27
N ASP A 108 -6.30 12.79 -19.93
CA ASP A 108 -5.07 13.55 -19.73
C ASP A 108 -4.55 13.44 -18.28
N VAL A 109 -3.35 13.97 -18.02
CA VAL A 109 -2.72 13.98 -16.69
C VAL A 109 -3.67 14.55 -15.62
N LYS A 110 -4.38 15.64 -15.95
CA LYS A 110 -5.28 16.32 -15.01
C LYS A 110 -6.53 15.48 -14.73
N GLY A 111 -7.10 14.82 -15.74
CA GLY A 111 -8.22 13.90 -15.55
C GLY A 111 -7.86 12.70 -14.68
N ALA A 112 -6.67 12.11 -14.89
CA ALA A 112 -6.20 10.97 -14.09
C ALA A 112 -5.95 11.37 -12.62
N LEU A 113 -5.24 12.48 -12.38
CA LEU A 113 -4.97 12.97 -11.01
C LEU A 113 -6.20 13.58 -10.32
N GLY A 114 -7.17 14.08 -11.09
CA GLY A 114 -8.42 14.66 -10.59
C GLY A 114 -9.50 13.62 -10.20
N SER A 115 -9.15 12.33 -10.18
CA SER A 115 -10.06 11.23 -9.83
C SER A 115 -10.30 11.11 -8.32
N ASP A 116 -11.34 10.38 -7.91
CA ASP A 116 -11.66 10.18 -6.48
C ASP A 116 -10.67 9.24 -5.80
N LEU A 117 -10.20 8.23 -6.52
CA LEU A 117 -9.14 7.31 -6.12
C LEU A 117 -8.00 7.40 -7.14
N VAL A 118 -6.79 7.73 -6.71
CA VAL A 118 -5.62 7.81 -7.57
C VAL A 118 -4.68 6.68 -7.23
N LEU A 119 -4.33 5.85 -8.21
CA LEU A 119 -3.41 4.73 -8.06
C LEU A 119 -2.09 5.07 -8.75
N LYS A 120 -1.03 5.19 -7.96
CA LYS A 120 0.33 5.47 -8.45
C LYS A 120 1.30 4.47 -7.85
N VAL A 121 2.39 4.17 -8.53
CA VAL A 121 3.45 3.31 -8.01
C VAL A 121 4.28 4.11 -7.02
N ARG A 122 4.91 5.20 -7.47
CA ARG A 122 5.74 6.06 -6.62
C ARG A 122 4.93 7.20 -6.01
N ALA A 123 5.50 7.82 -4.98
CA ALA A 123 4.98 9.04 -4.41
C ALA A 123 4.79 10.10 -5.50
N PRO A 124 3.68 10.87 -5.48
CA PRO A 124 3.52 11.99 -6.38
C PRO A 124 4.56 13.06 -6.08
N SER A 125 4.99 13.74 -7.13
CA SER A 125 5.77 14.97 -7.02
C SER A 125 4.94 16.09 -6.38
N LEU A 126 5.61 17.13 -5.88
CA LEU A 126 4.94 18.27 -5.25
C LEU A 126 4.00 19.02 -6.20
N SER A 127 4.23 18.97 -7.51
CA SER A 127 3.35 19.55 -8.54
C SER A 127 2.16 18.66 -8.86
N GLU A 128 2.34 17.33 -8.93
CA GLU A 128 1.22 16.38 -9.09
C GLU A 128 0.30 16.42 -7.87
N ALA A 129 0.85 16.60 -6.66
CA ALA A 129 0.06 16.73 -5.43
C ALA A 129 -0.90 17.93 -5.47
N ASP A 130 -0.56 18.99 -6.21
CA ASP A 130 -1.43 20.17 -6.38
C ASP A 130 -2.62 19.93 -7.33
N LEU A 131 -2.51 18.91 -8.19
CA LEU A 131 -3.56 18.51 -9.14
C LEU A 131 -4.55 17.51 -8.53
N LEU A 132 -4.24 16.94 -7.36
CA LEU A 132 -5.13 16.03 -6.66
C LEU A 132 -6.40 16.75 -6.23
N LYS A 133 -7.53 16.08 -6.44
CA LYS A 133 -8.84 16.54 -5.97
C LYS A 133 -8.85 16.56 -4.42
N PRO A 134 -9.42 17.59 -3.77
CA PRO A 134 -9.56 17.58 -2.32
C PRO A 134 -10.43 16.39 -1.87
N LYS A 135 -10.06 15.76 -0.75
CA LYS A 135 -10.72 14.53 -0.24
C LYS A 135 -10.62 13.31 -1.16
N SER A 136 -9.72 13.32 -2.14
CA SER A 136 -9.39 12.11 -2.89
C SER A 136 -8.61 11.11 -2.03
N THR A 137 -8.62 9.85 -2.45
CA THR A 137 -7.79 8.80 -1.87
C THR A 137 -6.61 8.52 -2.79
N LEU A 138 -5.39 8.61 -2.30
CA LEU A 138 -4.17 8.28 -3.01
C LEU A 138 -3.62 6.94 -2.49
N VAL A 139 -3.34 6.01 -3.39
CA VAL A 139 -2.66 4.74 -3.08
C VAL A 139 -1.33 4.71 -3.81
N SER A 140 -0.22 4.72 -3.07
CA SER A 140 1.14 4.67 -3.62
C SER A 140 2.19 4.35 -2.56
N PHE A 141 3.45 4.15 -2.97
CA PHE A 141 4.57 4.18 -2.05
C PHE A 141 4.89 5.62 -1.65
N ILE A 142 4.78 5.95 -0.36
CA ILE A 142 4.94 7.33 0.13
C ILE A 142 6.22 7.51 0.93
N TYR A 143 6.62 6.50 1.69
CA TYR A 143 7.73 6.60 2.65
C TYR A 143 7.56 7.83 3.58
N PRO A 144 6.51 7.87 4.43
CA PRO A 144 6.12 9.07 5.17
C PRO A 144 7.22 9.63 6.07
N ALA A 145 8.07 8.77 6.63
CA ALA A 145 9.17 9.19 7.50
C ALA A 145 10.26 9.97 6.75
N GLN A 146 10.44 9.72 5.46
CA GLN A 146 11.45 10.34 4.62
C GLN A 146 10.94 11.60 3.90
N ASN A 147 9.61 11.74 3.74
CA ASN A 147 9.00 12.80 2.93
C ASN A 147 8.01 13.68 3.73
N PRO A 148 8.47 14.41 4.75
CA PRO A 148 7.58 15.25 5.57
C PRO A 148 6.92 16.39 4.79
N GLU A 149 7.62 16.97 3.80
CA GLU A 149 7.10 18.06 2.98
C GLU A 149 5.91 17.62 2.10
N LEU A 150 6.01 16.43 1.50
CA LEU A 150 4.92 15.85 0.72
C LEU A 150 3.72 15.56 1.62
N MET A 151 3.96 15.03 2.82
CA MET A 151 2.90 14.77 3.80
C MET A 151 2.18 16.05 4.23
N ALA A 152 2.92 17.16 4.43
CA ALA A 152 2.32 18.46 4.73
C ALA A 152 1.40 18.92 3.60
N LYS A 153 1.86 18.88 2.34
CA LYS A 153 1.02 19.21 1.16
C LYS A 153 -0.23 18.33 1.04
N LEU A 154 -0.09 17.02 1.21
CA LEU A 154 -1.23 16.09 1.12
C LEU A 154 -2.24 16.34 2.26
N SER A 155 -1.75 16.75 3.43
CA SER A 155 -2.57 17.15 4.57
C SER A 155 -3.36 18.44 4.31
N GLU A 156 -2.72 19.47 3.73
CA GLU A 156 -3.38 20.72 3.32
C GLU A 156 -4.55 20.47 2.34
N ARG A 157 -4.40 19.47 1.46
CA ARG A 157 -5.43 19.06 0.50
C ARG A 157 -6.52 18.16 1.08
N GLN A 158 -6.44 17.80 2.37
CA GLN A 158 -7.35 16.85 3.04
C GLN A 158 -7.45 15.52 2.29
N SER A 159 -6.36 15.06 1.67
CA SER A 159 -6.34 13.81 0.92
C SER A 159 -6.17 12.62 1.86
N ASN A 160 -6.87 11.52 1.57
CA ASN A 160 -6.67 10.26 2.28
C ASN A 160 -5.51 9.52 1.60
N VAL A 161 -4.46 9.16 2.34
CA VAL A 161 -3.27 8.54 1.76
C VAL A 161 -3.11 7.13 2.30
N LEU A 162 -3.11 6.14 1.42
CA LEU A 162 -2.82 4.74 1.72
C LEU A 162 -1.40 4.42 1.26
N ALA A 163 -0.47 4.43 2.20
CA ALA A 163 0.94 4.16 1.96
C ALA A 163 1.20 2.65 1.85
N MET A 164 1.52 2.17 0.65
CA MET A 164 1.77 0.74 0.40
C MET A 164 3.05 0.22 1.06
N ASP A 165 3.97 1.11 1.47
CA ASP A 165 5.16 0.77 2.25
C ASP A 165 4.86 0.50 3.73
N GLN A 166 3.70 0.99 4.24
CA GLN A 166 3.30 0.86 5.64
C GLN A 166 2.30 -0.30 5.87
N VAL A 167 2.16 -1.21 4.90
CA VAL A 167 1.31 -2.38 5.06
C VAL A 167 1.88 -3.27 6.18
N PRO A 168 1.12 -3.58 7.23
CA PRO A 168 1.62 -4.39 8.33
C PRO A 168 1.92 -5.82 7.86
N ARG A 169 3.07 -6.35 8.29
CA ARG A 169 3.49 -7.72 7.96
C ARG A 169 2.77 -8.73 8.86
N VAL A 170 1.49 -8.95 8.56
CA VAL A 170 0.61 -9.94 9.22
C VAL A 170 0.01 -10.88 8.20
N THR A 171 -0.34 -12.11 8.62
CA THR A 171 -0.81 -13.18 7.71
C THR A 171 -2.02 -12.79 6.87
N ILE A 172 -2.95 -12.01 7.43
CA ILE A 172 -4.15 -11.54 6.71
C ILE A 172 -3.86 -10.48 5.63
N ALA A 173 -2.72 -9.79 5.72
CA ALA A 173 -2.36 -8.69 4.83
C ALA A 173 -1.26 -9.07 3.82
N GLN A 174 -0.71 -10.28 3.91
CA GLN A 174 0.39 -10.75 3.07
C GLN A 174 0.08 -10.69 1.56
N GLY A 175 -1.18 -10.89 1.18
CA GLY A 175 -1.63 -10.78 -0.22
C GLY A 175 -1.60 -9.34 -0.78
N TYR A 176 -1.47 -8.32 0.08
CA TYR A 176 -1.43 -6.90 -0.30
C TYR A 176 -0.04 -6.28 -0.11
N ASP A 177 0.96 -7.06 0.32
CA ASP A 177 2.31 -6.57 0.55
C ASP A 177 3.04 -6.35 -0.78
N ALA A 178 3.05 -5.09 -1.21
CA ALA A 178 3.72 -4.66 -2.43
C ALA A 178 5.26 -4.73 -2.31
N LEU A 179 5.85 -4.56 -1.11
CA LEU A 179 7.30 -4.65 -0.91
C LEU A 179 7.79 -6.09 -1.12
N SER A 180 7.08 -7.06 -0.55
CA SER A 180 7.39 -8.49 -0.76
C SER A 180 7.31 -8.88 -2.24
N SER A 181 6.29 -8.39 -2.96
CA SER A 181 6.15 -8.63 -4.40
C SER A 181 7.33 -8.04 -5.20
N MET A 182 7.76 -6.81 -4.87
CA MET A 182 8.89 -6.17 -5.55
C MET A 182 10.23 -6.81 -5.21
N ALA A 183 10.43 -7.24 -3.96
CA ALA A 183 11.64 -7.96 -3.53
C ALA A 183 11.80 -9.27 -4.30
N ASN A 184 10.71 -10.02 -4.52
CA ASN A 184 10.72 -11.25 -5.30
C ASN A 184 11.16 -11.00 -6.76
N ILE A 185 10.57 -9.99 -7.42
CA ILE A 185 10.93 -9.61 -8.80
C ILE A 185 12.40 -9.16 -8.87
N ALA A 186 12.87 -8.39 -7.89
CA ALA A 186 14.26 -7.94 -7.82
C ALA A 186 15.23 -9.10 -7.65
N GLY A 187 14.92 -10.07 -6.78
CA GLY A 187 15.73 -11.28 -6.58
C GLY A 187 15.86 -12.11 -7.86
N TYR A 188 14.75 -12.34 -8.55
CA TYR A 188 14.78 -13.03 -9.85
C TYR A 188 15.62 -12.27 -10.89
N LYS A 189 15.40 -10.95 -11.01
CA LYS A 189 16.13 -10.13 -11.97
C LYS A 189 17.63 -10.09 -11.66
N ALA A 190 18.03 -10.09 -10.40
CA ALA A 190 19.44 -10.14 -9.99
C ALA A 190 20.14 -11.41 -10.52
N VAL A 191 19.48 -12.57 -10.41
CA VAL A 191 20.02 -13.85 -10.94
C VAL A 191 20.15 -13.81 -12.46
N VAL A 192 19.15 -13.27 -13.17
CA VAL A 192 19.17 -13.14 -14.63
C VAL A 192 20.31 -12.21 -15.08
N LEU A 193 20.50 -11.08 -14.40
CA LEU A 193 21.60 -10.16 -14.68
C LEU A 193 22.96 -10.82 -14.38
N ALA A 194 23.08 -11.53 -13.26
CA ALA A 194 24.29 -12.29 -12.94
C ALA A 194 24.62 -13.30 -14.05
N ALA A 195 23.62 -14.02 -14.57
CA ALA A 195 23.81 -14.96 -15.67
C ALA A 195 24.27 -14.27 -16.97
N ASN A 196 23.76 -13.09 -17.26
CA ASN A 196 24.12 -12.32 -18.45
C ASN A 196 25.57 -11.81 -18.40
N HIS A 197 26.05 -11.41 -17.22
CA HIS A 197 27.42 -10.92 -17.04
C HIS A 197 28.44 -12.03 -16.76
N PHE A 198 27.98 -13.22 -16.34
CA PHE A 198 28.85 -14.32 -15.99
C PHE A 198 29.29 -15.12 -17.23
N GLY A 199 30.59 -15.14 -17.51
CA GLY A 199 31.15 -15.77 -18.71
C GLY A 199 31.20 -17.30 -18.73
N ARG A 200 30.47 -18.01 -17.86
CA ARG A 200 30.44 -19.48 -17.81
C ARG A 200 29.01 -19.99 -17.63
N PHE A 201 28.79 -21.26 -17.94
CA PHE A 201 27.50 -21.89 -17.70
C PHE A 201 27.17 -21.98 -16.21
N PHE A 202 25.92 -21.69 -15.87
CA PHE A 202 25.39 -21.94 -14.52
C PHE A 202 25.25 -23.45 -14.27
N THR A 203 24.79 -24.19 -15.28
CA THR A 203 24.61 -25.63 -15.21
C THR A 203 25.91 -26.36 -15.51
N GLY A 204 26.28 -27.28 -14.62
CA GLY A 204 27.35 -28.23 -14.89
C GLY A 204 26.89 -29.23 -15.94
N ARG A 205 27.67 -29.45 -16.99
CA ARG A 205 27.38 -30.41 -18.06
C ARG A 205 28.61 -31.27 -18.35
N SER A 206 28.38 -32.55 -18.65
CA SER A 206 29.40 -33.42 -19.21
C SER A 206 29.20 -33.44 -20.73
N GLN A 207 30.22 -33.02 -21.48
CA GLN A 207 30.17 -32.97 -22.95
C GLN A 207 31.44 -33.63 -23.51
N GLN A 208 31.42 -33.95 -24.81
CA GLN A 208 32.59 -34.53 -25.51
C GLN A 208 33.86 -33.68 -25.34
N LEU A 209 33.71 -32.36 -25.21
CA LEU A 209 34.81 -31.41 -25.02
C LEU A 209 35.24 -31.23 -23.55
N GLY A 210 34.72 -32.05 -22.63
CA GLY A 210 35.07 -32.03 -21.21
C GLY A 210 33.88 -31.72 -20.29
N LYS A 211 34.16 -31.71 -18.97
CA LYS A 211 33.14 -31.50 -17.93
C LYS A 211 33.20 -30.08 -17.40
N SER A 212 32.11 -29.34 -17.54
CA SER A 212 31.95 -28.04 -16.88
C SER A 212 31.46 -28.24 -15.44
N ARG A 213 32.06 -27.51 -14.49
CA ARG A 213 31.66 -27.53 -13.08
C ARG A 213 30.44 -26.63 -12.89
N LEU A 214 29.53 -27.06 -12.01
CA LEU A 214 28.39 -26.25 -11.56
C LEU A 214 28.87 -24.94 -10.92
N LEU A 215 28.16 -23.86 -11.20
CA LEU A 215 28.38 -22.58 -10.54
C LEU A 215 28.07 -22.69 -9.04
N ARG A 216 28.90 -22.03 -8.22
CA ARG A 216 28.60 -21.78 -6.81
C ARG A 216 28.12 -20.35 -6.67
N SER A 217 26.96 -20.17 -6.07
CA SER A 217 26.42 -18.87 -5.70
C SER A 217 26.30 -18.78 -4.18
N TRP A 218 26.61 -17.61 -3.64
CA TRP A 218 26.36 -17.28 -2.25
C TRP A 218 25.35 -16.15 -2.22
N LEU A 219 24.28 -16.30 -1.44
CA LEU A 219 23.34 -15.23 -1.15
C LEU A 219 23.68 -14.71 0.24
N LEU A 220 24.09 -13.45 0.33
CA LEU A 220 24.22 -12.77 1.61
C LEU A 220 22.85 -12.16 1.91
N GLU A 221 22.10 -12.81 2.79
CA GLU A 221 20.87 -12.25 3.31
C GLU A 221 21.20 -11.08 4.23
N ALA A 222 20.91 -9.87 3.76
CA ALA A 222 20.58 -8.77 4.64
C ALA A 222 19.05 -8.72 4.67
N GLU A 223 18.43 -9.45 5.60
CA GLU A 223 17.09 -9.07 6.02
C GLU A 223 17.18 -7.61 6.48
N TRP A 224 16.53 -6.70 5.77
CA TRP A 224 16.54 -5.29 6.14
C TRP A 224 15.92 -5.18 7.53
N PRO A 225 16.67 -4.74 8.56
CA PRO A 225 16.05 -4.37 9.82
C PRO A 225 15.14 -3.18 9.52
N VAL A 226 13.87 -3.33 9.83
CA VAL A 226 12.89 -2.24 9.83
C VAL A 226 12.72 -1.78 11.26
#